data_AF-A0A6G9YQD0-F1
#
_entry.id   AF-A0A6G9YQD0-F1
#
_cell.length_a   1.000
_cell.length_b   1.000
_cell.length_c   1.000
_cell.angle_alpha   90.00
_cell.angle_beta   90.00
_cell.angle_gamma   90.00
#
_symmetry.space_group_name_H-M   'P 1'
#
loop_
_entity.id
_entity.type
_entity.pdbx_description
1 polymer ?
#
loop_
_entity_poly.entity_id
_entity_poly.type
_entity_poly.pdbx_seq_one_letter_code
_entity_poly.pdbx_strand_id
1 'polypeptide(L)'
;MKPTMQRTSEPSRQKRFGRIIRERRDELGLTQIQIGDLGGPSAPTIRKIEDGTATISISTLNKLDGPLRWVPGSAARTYAGGTPTADEPADPPQTGESVVAGPDSIPFDIADLTGLLAASGKLNDAVERGRTTDPHVVAAISELNRVVSKLSARYATTMLERNGGPGRQLHPLVEMAFAHLLETPAEADDETEFEERRYRRWLAGRAETVDAATETRFRLRWQAANGARAARNGKGA
;
A
#
# COMPACT_ATOMS: atom_id res chain seq x y z
N MET A 1 -22.58 45.04 39.31
CA MET A 1 -22.71 43.74 38.62
C MET A 1 -21.55 43.57 37.64
N LYS A 2 -20.70 42.57 37.83
CA LYS A 2 -19.65 42.21 36.86
C LYS A 2 -20.23 41.14 35.91
N PRO A 3 -20.13 41.29 34.58
CA PRO A 3 -20.45 40.18 33.69
C PRO A 3 -19.28 39.19 33.71
N THR A 4 -19.58 38.00 34.19
CA THR A 4 -18.74 36.80 34.12
C THR A 4 -18.56 36.42 32.65
N MET A 5 -17.47 36.87 32.03
CA MET A 5 -17.10 36.42 30.70
C MET A 5 -16.48 35.03 30.84
N GLN A 6 -17.21 34.04 30.37
CA GLN A 6 -16.85 32.63 30.36
C GLN A 6 -15.43 32.47 29.79
N ARG A 7 -14.48 32.02 30.62
CA ARG A 7 -13.25 31.37 30.14
C ARG A 7 -13.68 30.03 29.56
N THR A 8 -14.06 30.04 28.28
CA THR A 8 -14.16 28.81 27.49
C THR A 8 -12.81 28.11 27.59
N SER A 9 -12.85 26.97 28.28
CA SER A 9 -11.74 26.09 28.57
C SER A 9 -10.96 25.78 27.30
N GLU A 10 -9.76 26.36 27.17
CA GLU A 10 -8.78 26.02 26.16
C GLU A 10 -8.40 24.54 26.35
N PRO A 11 -8.80 23.60 25.47
CA PRO A 11 -8.11 22.31 25.39
C PRO A 11 -6.65 22.65 25.12
N SER A 12 -5.84 22.52 26.18
CA SER A 12 -4.53 23.16 26.35
C SER A 12 -3.71 23.14 25.08
N ARG A 13 -3.10 24.27 24.69
CA ARG A 13 -2.18 24.43 23.54
C ARG A 13 -1.35 23.18 23.21
N GLN A 14 -0.87 22.47 24.23
CA GLN A 14 -0.18 21.19 24.17
C GLN A 14 -0.99 20.05 23.53
N LYS A 15 -2.27 19.89 23.86
CA LYS A 15 -3.20 18.92 23.26
C LYS A 15 -3.45 19.22 21.78
N ARG A 16 -3.66 20.49 21.43
CA ARG A 16 -3.77 20.90 20.02
C ARG A 16 -2.50 20.55 19.26
N PHE A 17 -1.35 20.92 19.81
CA PHE A 17 -0.06 20.63 19.20
C PHE A 17 0.19 19.11 19.09
N GLY A 18 -0.08 18.34 20.13
CA GLY A 18 0.05 16.89 20.14
C GLY A 18 -0.82 16.19 19.10
N ARG A 19 -2.05 16.67 18.88
CA ARG A 19 -2.91 16.19 17.80
C ARG A 19 -2.30 16.45 16.42
N ILE A 20 -1.83 17.67 16.16
CA ILE A 20 -1.21 18.05 14.87
C ILE A 20 0.05 17.21 14.60
N ILE A 21 0.86 16.96 15.63
CA ILE A 21 2.05 16.10 15.51
C ILE A 21 1.66 14.66 15.18
N ARG A 22 0.64 14.11 15.86
CA ARG A 22 0.13 12.76 15.61
C ARG A 22 -0.40 12.62 14.17
N GLU A 23 -1.26 13.54 13.74
CA GLU A 23 -1.81 13.59 12.38
C GLU A 23 -0.69 13.59 11.34
N ARG A 24 0.29 14.49 11.48
CA ARG A 24 1.42 14.54 10.55
C ARG A 24 2.30 13.29 10.58
N ARG A 25 2.54 12.72 11.76
CA ARG A 25 3.31 11.47 11.90
C ARG A 25 2.60 10.32 11.17
N ASP A 26 1.28 10.23 11.33
CA ASP A 26 0.45 9.20 10.69
C ASP A 26 0.38 9.40 9.16
N GLU A 27 0.26 10.64 8.67
CA GLU A 27 0.36 10.99 7.24
C GLU A 27 1.68 10.51 6.60
N LEU A 28 2.79 10.59 7.36
CA LEU A 28 4.11 10.17 6.91
C LEU A 28 4.38 8.67 7.12
N GLY A 29 3.43 7.92 7.70
CA GLY A 29 3.60 6.50 8.02
C GLY A 29 4.70 6.21 9.04
N LEU A 30 5.00 7.18 9.93
CA LEU A 30 6.10 7.08 10.89
C LEU A 30 5.61 6.56 12.25
N THR A 31 6.45 5.78 12.92
CA THR A 31 6.28 5.42 14.33
C THR A 31 6.96 6.45 15.23
N GLN A 32 6.57 6.49 16.51
CA GLN A 32 7.21 7.36 17.52
C GLN A 32 8.71 7.05 17.68
N ILE A 33 9.13 5.81 17.44
CA ILE A 33 10.54 5.37 17.47
C ILE A 33 11.29 5.95 16.27
N GLN A 34 10.73 5.83 15.08
CA GLN A 34 11.34 6.36 13.85
C GLN A 34 11.53 7.88 13.88
N ILE A 35 10.66 8.64 14.56
CA ILE A 35 10.90 10.08 14.77
C ILE A 35 12.23 10.32 15.53
N GLY A 36 12.50 9.51 16.55
CA GLY A 36 13.75 9.58 17.31
C GLY A 36 14.96 9.19 16.45
N ASP A 37 14.85 8.11 15.68
CA ASP A 37 15.92 7.63 14.80
C ASP A 37 16.28 8.63 13.69
N LEU A 38 15.31 9.44 13.25
CA LEU A 38 15.49 10.55 12.31
C LEU A 38 16.05 11.84 12.94
N GLY A 39 16.54 11.77 14.19
CA GLY A 39 17.13 12.91 14.90
C GLY A 39 16.12 13.76 15.69
N GLY A 40 14.88 13.31 15.78
CA GLY A 40 13.83 13.92 16.59
C GLY A 40 13.94 13.61 18.09
N PRO A 41 12.95 14.09 18.88
CA PRO A 41 12.83 13.69 20.28
C PRO A 41 12.62 12.17 20.44
N SER A 42 13.02 11.62 21.59
CA SER A 42 12.86 10.18 21.87
C SER A 42 11.40 9.73 21.88
N ALA A 43 11.12 8.47 21.57
CA ALA A 43 9.75 7.93 21.52
C ALA A 43 8.90 8.22 22.79
N PRO A 44 9.43 8.08 24.03
CA PRO A 44 8.68 8.47 25.23
C PRO A 44 8.37 9.97 25.30
N THR A 45 9.24 10.82 24.74
CA THR A 45 9.04 12.27 24.65
C THR A 45 7.96 12.59 23.61
N ILE A 46 8.00 11.94 22.44
CA ILE A 46 6.96 12.07 21.41
C ILE A 46 5.60 11.66 21.94
N ARG A 47 5.50 10.54 22.66
CA ARG A 47 4.25 10.12 23.31
C ARG A 47 3.68 11.21 24.22
N LYS A 48 4.49 11.76 25.13
CA LYS A 48 4.06 12.85 26.03
C LYS A 48 3.64 14.11 25.26
N ILE A 49 4.29 14.42 24.14
CA ILE A 49 3.93 15.54 23.26
C ILE A 49 2.56 15.28 22.60
N GLU A 50 2.36 14.10 22.03
CA GLU A 50 1.10 13.70 21.37
C GLU A 50 -0.08 13.61 22.35
N ASP A 51 0.18 13.22 23.60
CA ASP A 51 -0.82 13.20 24.67
C ASP A 51 -1.08 14.61 25.25
N GLY A 52 -0.30 15.61 24.84
CA GLY A 52 -0.41 17.00 25.30
C GLY A 52 0.02 17.20 26.76
N THR A 53 0.84 16.31 27.31
CA THR A 53 1.30 16.35 28.70
C THR A 53 2.76 16.81 28.84
N ALA A 54 3.49 16.95 27.73
CA ALA A 54 4.86 17.42 27.73
C ALA A 54 4.97 18.94 27.93
N THR A 55 5.92 19.37 28.76
CA THR A 55 6.52 20.70 28.68
C THR A 55 7.56 20.69 27.57
N ILE A 56 7.37 21.48 26.53
CA ILE A 56 8.16 21.42 25.29
C ILE A 56 9.14 22.60 25.26
N SER A 57 10.43 22.32 25.08
CA SER A 57 11.46 23.35 24.90
C SER A 57 11.58 23.77 23.43
N ILE A 58 12.18 24.94 23.17
CA ILE A 58 12.50 25.40 21.80
C ILE A 58 13.41 24.39 21.09
N SER A 59 14.38 23.81 21.79
CA SER A 59 15.26 22.77 21.23
C SER A 59 14.47 21.53 20.79
N THR A 60 13.49 21.12 21.59
CA THR A 60 12.58 20.01 21.25
C THR A 60 11.72 20.35 20.03
N LEU A 61 11.22 21.59 19.92
CA LEU A 61 10.44 22.05 18.77
C LEU A 61 11.27 22.00 17.48
N ASN A 62 12.51 22.50 17.50
CA ASN A 62 13.39 22.49 16.32
C ASN A 62 13.73 21.07 15.85
N LYS A 63 13.85 20.11 16.77
CA LYS A 63 14.11 18.70 16.43
C LYS A 63 12.92 18.00 15.77
N LEU A 64 11.72 18.56 15.83
CA LEU A 64 10.53 17.98 15.22
C LEU A 64 10.42 18.32 13.72
N ASP A 65 10.97 19.46 13.29
CA ASP A 65 10.78 19.95 11.92
C ASP A 65 11.33 18.97 10.87
N GLY A 66 12.56 18.48 11.05
CA GLY A 66 13.21 17.55 10.11
C GLY A 66 12.43 16.23 9.93
N PRO A 67 12.22 15.43 11.00
CA PRO A 67 11.49 14.17 10.92
C PRO A 67 10.05 14.31 10.40
N LEU A 68 9.39 15.44 10.65
CA LEU A 68 8.02 15.71 10.19
C LEU A 68 7.93 16.38 8.82
N ARG A 69 9.08 16.54 8.14
CA ARG A 69 9.18 17.23 6.84
C ARG A 69 8.50 18.59 6.85
N TRP A 70 8.83 19.38 7.87
CA TRP A 70 8.40 20.75 7.96
C TRP A 70 9.57 21.70 7.72
N VAL A 71 9.25 22.86 7.17
CA VAL A 71 10.21 23.96 7.05
C VAL A 71 10.72 24.32 8.45
N PRO A 72 12.02 24.62 8.64
CA PRO A 72 12.56 25.01 9.95
C PRO A 72 11.73 26.10 10.66
N GLY A 73 11.45 25.88 11.94
CA GLY A 73 10.65 26.76 12.79
C GLY A 73 9.13 26.54 12.71
N SER A 74 8.64 25.61 11.88
CA SER A 74 7.20 25.33 11.74
C SER A 74 6.60 24.73 13.00
N ALA A 75 7.29 23.83 13.69
CA ALA A 75 6.87 23.27 14.95
C ALA A 75 6.68 24.36 16.02
N ALA A 76 7.61 25.32 16.08
CA ALA A 76 7.53 26.45 16.99
C ALA A 76 6.33 27.36 16.69
N ARG A 77 6.09 27.70 15.42
CA ARG A 77 4.92 28.48 15.00
C ARG A 77 3.61 27.76 15.32
N THR A 78 3.59 26.44 15.07
CA THR A 78 2.40 25.60 15.32
C THR A 78 2.08 25.53 16.80
N TYR A 79 3.10 25.35 17.64
CA TYR A 79 2.95 25.37 19.09
C TYR A 79 2.45 26.72 19.60
N ALA A 80 2.89 27.83 19.00
CA ALA A 80 2.43 29.18 19.32
C ALA A 80 0.98 29.48 18.90
N GLY A 81 0.29 28.55 18.24
CA GLY A 81 -1.10 28.67 17.79
C GLY A 81 -1.27 28.79 16.28
N GLY A 82 -0.18 28.88 15.52
CA GLY A 82 -0.18 28.88 14.07
C GLY A 82 -0.40 27.48 13.46
N THR A 83 -0.16 27.39 12.16
CA THR A 83 -0.20 26.14 11.38
C THR A 83 1.20 25.74 10.92
N PRO A 84 1.47 24.42 10.76
CA PRO A 84 2.76 23.96 10.26
C PRO A 84 2.88 24.26 8.77
N THR A 85 4.12 24.39 8.31
CA THR A 85 4.45 24.54 6.88
C THR A 85 5.20 23.28 6.45
N ALA A 86 4.54 22.44 5.65
CA ALA A 86 5.17 21.26 5.07
C ALA A 86 6.27 21.66 4.06
N ASP A 87 7.36 20.91 4.06
CA ASP A 87 8.44 21.01 3.09
C ASP A 87 8.16 20.03 1.93
N GLU A 88 7.06 20.28 1.21
CA GLU A 88 6.64 19.53 0.02
C GLU A 88 6.41 20.49 -1.15
N PRO A 89 6.76 20.12 -2.40
CA PRO A 89 6.15 20.73 -3.57
C PRO A 89 4.65 20.37 -3.56
N ALA A 90 3.80 21.39 -3.41
CA ALA A 90 2.36 21.26 -3.23
C ALA A 90 1.68 20.41 -4.32
N ASP A 91 0.89 19.41 -3.89
CA ASP A 91 -0.30 18.96 -4.65
C ASP A 91 -1.55 19.58 -3.97
N PRO A 92 -2.58 20.00 -4.71
CA PRO A 92 -3.60 20.91 -4.20
C PRO A 92 -4.61 20.26 -3.25
N PRO A 93 -5.29 21.06 -2.41
CA PRO A 93 -6.13 20.57 -1.32
C PRO A 93 -7.47 20.04 -1.82
N GLN A 94 -7.87 18.84 -1.39
CA GLN A 94 -9.22 18.32 -1.59
C GLN A 94 -10.01 18.43 -0.28
N THR A 95 -10.92 19.40 -0.23
CA THR A 95 -12.00 19.49 0.75
C THR A 95 -13.14 18.55 0.37
N GLY A 96 -13.65 17.76 1.33
CA GLY A 96 -14.95 17.10 1.26
C GLY A 96 -14.88 15.60 1.53
N GLU A 97 -15.65 15.16 2.53
CA GLU A 97 -15.84 13.76 2.98
C GLU A 97 -15.52 12.67 1.95
N SER A 98 -14.56 11.81 2.26
CA SER A 98 -14.54 10.47 1.67
C SER A 98 -13.67 9.54 2.50
N VAL A 99 -14.14 8.31 2.62
CA VAL A 99 -13.38 7.11 2.98
C VAL A 99 -11.90 7.33 2.66
N VAL A 100 -11.02 7.24 3.66
CA VAL A 100 -9.57 7.22 3.40
C VAL A 100 -9.37 6.13 2.36
N ALA A 101 -9.09 6.53 1.13
CA ALA A 101 -8.76 5.60 0.07
C ALA A 101 -7.56 4.83 0.61
N GLY A 102 -7.78 3.54 0.91
CA GLY A 102 -6.68 2.66 1.22
C GLY A 102 -5.64 2.77 0.11
N PRO A 103 -4.37 2.49 0.39
CA PRO A 103 -3.35 2.56 -0.64
C PRO A 103 -3.82 1.75 -1.86
N ASP A 104 -3.74 2.34 -3.05
CA ASP A 104 -4.15 1.70 -4.32
C ASP A 104 -3.48 0.33 -4.51
N SER A 105 -2.36 0.11 -3.82
CA SER A 105 -1.71 -1.18 -3.66
C SER A 105 -0.96 -1.27 -2.34
N ILE A 106 -1.02 -2.42 -1.66
CA ILE A 106 -0.17 -2.74 -0.51
C ILE A 106 1.01 -3.57 -1.03
N PRO A 107 2.27 -3.25 -0.65
CA PRO A 107 3.40 -4.13 -0.94
C PRO A 107 3.15 -5.47 -0.26
N PHE A 108 3.01 -6.51 -1.08
CA PHE A 108 2.70 -7.86 -0.64
C PHE A 108 3.90 -8.76 -0.95
N ASP A 109 4.46 -9.41 0.09
CA ASP A 109 5.59 -10.30 -0.09
C ASP A 109 5.17 -11.55 -0.87
N ILE A 110 6.04 -12.03 -1.75
CA ILE A 110 5.79 -13.25 -2.51
C ILE A 110 5.62 -14.47 -1.60
N ALA A 111 6.31 -14.49 -0.45
CA ALA A 111 6.19 -15.53 0.57
C ALA A 111 4.78 -15.56 1.15
N ASP A 112 4.21 -14.40 1.50
CA ASP A 112 2.84 -14.31 2.03
C ASP A 112 1.80 -14.79 1.02
N LEU A 113 2.00 -14.48 -0.27
CA LEU A 113 1.16 -15.00 -1.35
C LEU A 113 1.25 -16.50 -1.49
N THR A 114 2.47 -17.04 -1.50
CA THR A 114 2.68 -18.49 -1.58
C THR A 114 2.11 -19.22 -0.36
N GLY A 115 2.19 -18.61 0.83
CA GLY A 115 1.59 -19.14 2.05
C GLY A 115 0.07 -19.17 1.99
N LEU A 116 -0.56 -18.10 1.49
CA LEU A 116 -2.01 -18.02 1.29
C LEU A 116 -2.50 -19.06 0.27
N LEU A 117 -1.80 -19.20 -0.85
CA LEU A 117 -2.10 -20.21 -1.87
C LEU A 117 -1.95 -21.64 -1.33
N ALA A 118 -0.89 -21.91 -0.58
CA ALA A 118 -0.68 -23.21 0.05
C ALA A 118 -1.77 -23.53 1.09
N ALA A 119 -2.23 -22.53 1.86
CA ALA A 119 -3.33 -22.71 2.81
C ALA A 119 -4.66 -23.00 2.09
N SER A 120 -4.95 -22.29 1.00
CA SER A 120 -6.10 -22.54 0.12
C SER A 120 -6.06 -23.96 -0.47
N GLY A 121 -4.90 -24.41 -0.96
CA GLY A 121 -4.72 -25.79 -1.45
C GLY A 121 -5.00 -26.84 -0.39
N LYS A 122 -4.52 -26.65 0.86
CA LYS A 122 -4.82 -27.56 1.98
C LYS A 122 -6.31 -27.64 2.30
N LEU A 123 -7.05 -26.54 2.16
CA LEU A 123 -8.50 -26.52 2.36
C LEU A 123 -9.23 -27.28 1.26
N ASN A 124 -8.83 -27.11 0.00
CA ASN A 124 -9.38 -27.88 -1.12
C ASN A 124 -9.12 -29.36 -0.97
N ASP A 125 -7.89 -29.73 -0.65
CA ASP A 125 -7.51 -31.11 -0.37
C ASP A 125 -8.35 -31.75 0.74
N ALA A 126 -8.79 -30.98 1.73
CA ALA A 126 -9.65 -31.47 2.80
C ALA A 126 -11.09 -31.71 2.32
N VAL A 127 -11.60 -30.86 1.42
CA VAL A 127 -12.90 -31.03 0.78
C VAL A 127 -12.88 -32.23 -0.18
N GLU A 128 -11.90 -32.30 -1.08
CA GLU A 128 -11.75 -33.36 -2.08
C GLU A 128 -11.60 -34.75 -1.45
N ARG A 129 -10.86 -34.83 -0.32
CA ARG A 129 -10.70 -36.08 0.43
C ARG A 129 -11.87 -36.40 1.35
N GLY A 130 -12.96 -35.64 1.29
CA GLY A 130 -14.18 -35.87 2.08
C GLY A 130 -14.00 -35.68 3.58
N ARG A 131 -12.95 -34.97 4.03
CA ARG A 131 -12.71 -34.69 5.46
C ARG A 131 -13.67 -33.63 6.01
N THR A 132 -14.28 -32.86 5.12
CA THR A 132 -15.43 -32.01 5.41
C THR A 132 -16.43 -32.12 4.28
N THR A 133 -17.69 -32.35 4.61
CA THR A 133 -18.81 -32.41 3.66
C THR A 133 -19.90 -31.42 4.03
N ASP A 134 -19.67 -30.57 5.03
CA ASP A 134 -20.60 -29.53 5.44
C ASP A 134 -20.76 -28.52 4.27
N PRO A 135 -21.96 -28.39 3.68
CA PRO A 135 -22.18 -27.51 2.54
C PRO A 135 -21.79 -26.05 2.81
N HIS A 136 -21.94 -25.56 4.05
CA HIS A 136 -21.57 -24.20 4.41
C HIS A 136 -20.05 -24.01 4.44
N VAL A 137 -19.32 -25.02 4.93
CA VAL A 137 -17.85 -24.99 4.96
C VAL A 137 -17.28 -25.10 3.55
N VAL A 138 -17.83 -25.99 2.71
CA VAL A 138 -17.45 -26.13 1.31
C VAL A 138 -17.71 -24.83 0.52
N ALA A 139 -18.87 -24.21 0.73
CA ALA A 139 -19.19 -22.91 0.12
C ALA A 139 -18.24 -21.80 0.57
N ALA A 140 -17.93 -21.71 1.87
CA ALA A 140 -16.99 -20.73 2.40
C ALA A 140 -15.57 -20.89 1.85
N ILE A 141 -15.09 -22.13 1.72
CA ILE A 141 -13.78 -22.44 1.09
C ILE A 141 -13.79 -22.02 -0.39
N SER A 142 -14.88 -22.29 -1.11
CA SER A 142 -15.02 -21.90 -2.51
C SER A 142 -15.01 -20.38 -2.69
N GLU A 143 -15.72 -19.64 -1.83
CA GLU A 143 -15.71 -18.17 -1.82
C GLU A 143 -14.31 -17.62 -1.55
N LEU A 144 -13.61 -18.16 -0.54
CA LEU A 144 -12.24 -17.79 -0.21
C LEU A 144 -11.30 -17.99 -1.40
N ASN A 145 -11.35 -19.17 -2.02
CA ASN A 145 -10.50 -19.48 -3.18
C ASN A 145 -10.75 -18.51 -4.33
N ARG A 146 -12.00 -18.11 -4.58
CA ARG A 146 -12.32 -17.14 -5.62
C ARG A 146 -11.65 -15.79 -5.37
N VAL A 147 -11.63 -15.33 -4.11
CA VAL A 147 -10.96 -14.09 -3.72
C VAL A 147 -9.44 -14.22 -3.86
N VAL A 148 -8.86 -15.31 -3.35
CA VAL A 148 -7.41 -15.58 -3.42
C VAL A 148 -6.95 -15.68 -4.88
N SER A 149 -7.70 -16.36 -5.75
CA SER A 149 -7.38 -16.47 -7.18
C SER A 149 -7.39 -15.12 -7.88
N LYS A 150 -8.38 -14.25 -7.62
CA LYS A 150 -8.43 -12.90 -8.19
C LYS A 150 -7.24 -12.05 -7.76
N LEU A 151 -6.86 -12.12 -6.48
CA LEU A 151 -5.71 -11.38 -5.95
C LEU A 151 -4.39 -11.90 -6.57
N SER A 152 -4.23 -13.22 -6.58
CA SER A 152 -3.04 -13.89 -7.13
C SER A 152 -2.87 -13.59 -8.62
N ALA A 153 -3.95 -13.59 -9.40
CA ALA A 153 -3.92 -13.28 -10.82
C ALA A 153 -3.48 -11.83 -11.11
N ARG A 154 -3.97 -10.86 -10.35
CA ARG A 154 -3.57 -9.44 -10.48
C ARG A 154 -2.10 -9.24 -10.10
N TYR A 155 -1.67 -9.86 -9.00
CA TYR A 155 -0.29 -9.78 -8.54
C TYR A 155 0.66 -10.47 -9.53
N ALA A 156 0.30 -11.66 -10.03
CA ALA A 156 1.04 -12.38 -11.04
C ALA A 156 1.21 -11.54 -12.31
N THR A 157 0.14 -10.90 -12.83
CA THR A 157 0.24 -9.99 -13.98
C THR A 157 1.28 -8.89 -13.72
N THR A 158 1.20 -8.22 -12.56
CA THR A 158 2.13 -7.14 -12.20
C THR A 158 3.57 -7.63 -12.10
N MET A 159 3.79 -8.81 -11.50
CA MET A 159 5.12 -9.42 -11.39
C MET A 159 5.67 -9.85 -12.73
N LEU A 160 4.83 -10.41 -13.60
CA LEU A 160 5.20 -10.84 -14.95
C LEU A 160 5.48 -9.64 -15.86
N GLU A 161 4.75 -8.54 -15.74
CA GLU A 161 5.03 -7.30 -16.49
C GLU A 161 6.40 -6.71 -16.13
N ARG A 162 6.80 -6.85 -14.86
CA ARG A 162 8.09 -6.37 -14.35
C ARG A 162 9.26 -7.28 -14.75
N ASN A 163 9.07 -8.59 -14.62
CA ASN A 163 10.16 -9.55 -14.72
C ASN A 163 10.22 -10.31 -16.05
N GLY A 164 9.11 -10.34 -16.79
CA GLY A 164 8.97 -11.02 -18.08
C GLY A 164 8.73 -10.07 -19.25
N GLY A 165 8.15 -10.61 -20.32
CA GLY A 165 7.93 -9.92 -21.59
C GLY A 165 8.99 -10.23 -22.65
N PRO A 166 8.89 -9.62 -23.83
CA PRO A 166 9.71 -9.96 -24.99
C PRO A 166 11.20 -9.74 -24.70
N GLY A 167 12.00 -10.77 -24.97
CA GLY A 167 13.46 -10.76 -24.75
C GLY A 167 13.90 -10.92 -23.29
N ARG A 168 12.98 -11.21 -22.36
CA ARG A 168 13.30 -11.49 -20.95
C ARG A 168 13.01 -12.94 -20.58
N GLN A 169 13.90 -13.54 -19.80
CA GLN A 169 13.68 -14.84 -19.20
C GLN A 169 13.23 -14.67 -17.75
N LEU A 170 12.11 -15.31 -17.39
CA LEU A 170 11.63 -15.30 -16.01
C LEU A 170 12.58 -16.05 -15.08
N HIS A 171 12.69 -15.58 -13.84
CA HIS A 171 13.40 -16.30 -12.80
C HIS A 171 12.65 -17.58 -12.41
N PRO A 172 13.33 -18.73 -12.21
CA PRO A 172 12.67 -20.02 -11.92
C PRO A 172 11.71 -19.98 -10.72
N LEU A 173 12.05 -19.23 -9.66
CA LEU A 173 11.16 -19.07 -8.50
C LEU A 173 9.83 -18.38 -8.84
N VAL A 174 9.84 -17.40 -9.75
CA VAL A 174 8.63 -16.70 -10.19
C VAL A 174 7.77 -17.63 -11.04
N GLU A 175 8.42 -18.40 -11.91
CA GLU A 175 7.79 -19.40 -12.75
C GLU A 175 7.11 -20.50 -11.92
N MET A 176 7.79 -21.01 -10.90
CA MET A 176 7.24 -22.00 -9.96
C MET A 176 6.07 -21.44 -9.14
N ALA A 177 6.20 -20.22 -8.59
CA ALA A 177 5.16 -19.62 -7.75
C ALA A 177 3.83 -19.45 -8.49
N PHE A 178 3.88 -19.16 -9.79
CA PHE A 178 2.69 -18.92 -10.61
C PHE A 178 2.36 -20.06 -11.57
N ALA A 179 2.98 -21.24 -11.43
CA ALA A 179 2.77 -22.39 -12.31
C ALA A 179 1.29 -22.71 -12.51
N HIS A 180 0.50 -22.80 -11.43
CA HIS A 180 -0.94 -23.08 -11.49
C HIS A 180 -1.76 -22.06 -12.32
N LEU A 181 -1.34 -20.79 -12.34
CA LEU A 181 -1.99 -19.74 -13.15
C LEU A 181 -1.56 -19.78 -14.62
N LEU A 182 -0.40 -20.38 -14.91
CA LEU A 182 0.19 -20.46 -16.25
C LEU A 182 -0.15 -21.76 -16.98
N GLU A 183 -0.39 -22.84 -16.23
CA GLU A 183 -0.57 -24.21 -16.76
C GLU A 183 -2.04 -24.58 -17.01
N THR A 184 -2.99 -23.89 -16.37
CA THR A 184 -4.41 -24.14 -16.61
C THR A 184 -4.80 -23.67 -18.02
N PRO A 185 -5.33 -24.55 -18.91
CA PRO A 185 -5.81 -24.17 -20.22
C PRO A 185 -6.86 -23.07 -20.13
N ALA A 186 -6.91 -22.21 -21.14
CA ALA A 186 -7.83 -21.09 -21.19
C ALA A 186 -9.24 -21.57 -21.60
N GLU A 187 -9.88 -22.36 -20.76
CA GLU A 187 -11.33 -22.53 -20.77
C GLU A 187 -11.88 -21.66 -19.64
N ALA A 188 -12.09 -20.39 -19.95
CA ALA A 188 -12.82 -19.47 -19.07
C ALA A 188 -14.11 -19.11 -19.80
N ASP A 189 -15.24 -19.13 -19.09
CA ASP A 189 -16.54 -18.69 -19.61
C ASP A 189 -16.58 -17.16 -19.89
N ASP A 190 -15.51 -16.44 -19.54
CA ASP A 190 -15.34 -14.99 -19.68
C ASP A 190 -14.16 -14.66 -20.63
N GLU A 191 -14.48 -13.96 -21.73
CA GLU A 191 -13.52 -13.46 -22.73
C GLU A 191 -12.40 -12.60 -22.12
N THR A 192 -12.73 -11.83 -21.08
CA THR A 192 -11.76 -10.96 -20.38
C THR A 192 -10.74 -11.79 -19.62
N GLU A 193 -11.20 -12.85 -18.94
CA GLU A 193 -10.33 -13.74 -18.18
C GLU A 193 -9.46 -14.58 -19.12
N PHE A 194 -10.01 -15.00 -20.26
CA PHE A 194 -9.28 -15.65 -21.34
C PHE A 194 -8.12 -14.76 -21.85
N GLU A 195 -8.40 -13.50 -22.18
CA GLU A 195 -7.38 -12.55 -22.65
C GLU A 195 -6.29 -12.29 -21.60
N GLU A 196 -6.68 -12.11 -20.33
CA GLU A 196 -5.76 -11.92 -19.21
C GLU A 196 -4.83 -13.12 -18.99
N ARG A 197 -5.33 -14.36 -19.09
CA ARG A 197 -4.49 -15.57 -18.99
C ARG A 197 -3.54 -15.70 -20.18
N ARG A 198 -4.02 -15.42 -21.40
CA ARG A 198 -3.18 -15.41 -22.62
C ARG A 198 -2.05 -14.40 -22.50
N TYR A 199 -2.34 -13.22 -21.96
CA TYR A 199 -1.35 -12.19 -21.71
C TYR A 199 -0.29 -12.62 -20.68
N ARG A 200 -0.68 -13.26 -19.56
CA ARG A 200 0.27 -13.79 -18.56
C ARG A 200 1.20 -14.85 -19.16
N ARG A 201 0.66 -15.79 -19.95
CA ARG A 201 1.46 -16.81 -20.65
C ARG A 201 2.42 -16.17 -21.65
N TRP A 202 2.00 -15.12 -22.36
CA TRP A 202 2.87 -14.36 -23.27
C TRP A 202 4.01 -13.67 -22.53
N LEU A 203 3.74 -13.01 -21.39
CA LEU A 203 4.77 -12.42 -20.55
C LEU A 203 5.76 -13.46 -20.01
N ALA A 204 5.30 -14.69 -19.79
CA ALA A 204 6.14 -15.80 -19.34
C ALA A 204 6.91 -16.51 -20.46
N GLY A 205 6.75 -16.11 -21.73
CA GLY A 205 7.36 -16.80 -22.87
C GLY A 205 6.74 -18.18 -23.17
N ARG A 206 5.55 -18.46 -22.64
CA ARG A 206 4.80 -19.73 -22.77
C ARG A 206 3.55 -19.61 -23.66
N ALA A 207 3.42 -18.50 -24.39
CA ALA A 207 2.30 -18.35 -25.31
C ALA A 207 2.50 -19.24 -26.55
N GLU A 208 1.51 -20.07 -26.84
CA GLU A 208 1.32 -20.62 -28.18
C GLU A 208 0.99 -19.47 -29.14
N THR A 209 1.44 -19.59 -30.39
CA THR A 209 1.37 -18.59 -31.47
C THR A 209 0.22 -17.59 -31.30
N VAL A 210 0.56 -16.36 -30.92
CA VAL A 210 -0.37 -15.23 -30.88
C VAL A 210 -0.42 -14.57 -32.25
N ASP A 211 -1.60 -14.15 -32.69
CA ASP A 211 -1.72 -13.35 -33.91
C ASP A 211 -1.04 -11.98 -33.74
N ALA A 212 -0.63 -11.37 -34.85
CA ALA A 212 0.15 -10.12 -34.84
C ALA A 212 -0.60 -8.94 -34.19
N ALA A 213 -1.95 -8.92 -34.28
CA ALA A 213 -2.75 -7.87 -33.68
C ALA A 213 -2.77 -8.00 -32.14
N THR A 214 -2.94 -9.22 -31.63
CA THR A 214 -2.87 -9.54 -30.20
C THR A 214 -1.48 -9.31 -29.64
N GLU A 215 -0.43 -9.72 -30.35
CA GLU A 215 0.95 -9.44 -29.93
C GLU A 215 1.22 -7.93 -29.82
N THR A 216 0.74 -7.15 -30.79
CA THR A 216 0.88 -5.68 -30.76
C THR A 216 0.17 -5.08 -29.54
N ARG A 217 -1.06 -5.51 -29.25
CA ARG A 217 -1.82 -5.07 -28.06
C ARG A 217 -1.09 -5.42 -26.77
N PHE A 218 -0.59 -6.65 -26.64
CA PHE A 218 0.17 -7.08 -25.46
C PHE A 218 1.47 -6.30 -25.28
N ARG A 219 2.18 -6.02 -26.37
CA ARG A 219 3.41 -5.24 -26.35
C ARG A 219 3.16 -3.79 -25.91
N LEU A 220 2.11 -3.15 -26.42
CA LEU A 220 1.71 -1.80 -26.02
C LEU A 220 1.37 -1.73 -24.52
N ARG A 221 0.60 -2.69 -24.01
CA ARG A 221 0.26 -2.79 -22.58
C ARG A 221 1.51 -2.95 -21.71
N TRP A 222 2.38 -3.89 -22.07
CA TRP A 222 3.62 -4.15 -21.33
C TRP A 222 4.55 -2.93 -21.31
N GLN A 223 4.67 -2.21 -22.44
CA GLN A 223 5.44 -0.97 -22.52
C GLN A 223 4.83 0.14 -21.65
N ALA A 224 3.50 0.31 -21.65
CA ALA A 224 2.82 1.29 -20.81
C ALA A 224 3.04 0.99 -19.31
N ALA A 225 2.93 -0.28 -18.90
CA ALA A 225 3.17 -0.70 -17.52
C ALA A 225 4.62 -0.41 -17.06
N ASN A 226 5.60 -0.64 -17.93
CA ASN A 226 7.00 -0.36 -17.64
C ASN A 226 7.36 1.14 -17.74
N GLY A 227 6.75 1.88 -18.66
CA GLY A 227 6.95 3.32 -18.88
C GLY A 227 6.38 4.19 -17.76
N ALA A 228 5.18 3.88 -17.26
CA ALA A 228 4.58 4.52 -16.10
C ALA A 228 5.42 4.35 -14.82
N ARG A 229 6.29 3.34 -14.78
CA ARG A 229 7.26 3.17 -13.69
C ARG A 229 8.51 4.02 -13.87
N ALA A 230 9.06 4.11 -15.08
CA ALA A 230 10.20 4.99 -15.36
C ALA A 230 9.88 6.45 -15.00
N ALA A 231 8.66 6.91 -15.29
CA ALA A 231 8.18 8.24 -14.90
C ALA A 231 8.03 8.41 -13.37
N ARG A 232 7.66 7.36 -12.64
CA ARG A 232 7.58 7.38 -11.15
C ARG A 232 8.96 7.34 -10.50
N ASN A 233 9.91 6.60 -11.07
CA ASN A 233 11.28 6.48 -10.54
C ASN A 233 12.16 7.69 -10.92
N GLY A 234 11.87 8.39 -12.02
CA GLY A 234 12.61 9.57 -12.48
C GLY A 234 12.20 10.89 -11.80
N LYS A 235 11.12 10.91 -11.02
CA LYS A 235 10.73 12.06 -10.18
C LYS A 235 11.45 12.11 -8.82
N GLY A 236 12.41 11.20 -8.58
CA GLY A 236 13.15 11.10 -7.33
C GLY A 236 14.68 11.20 -7.47
N ALA A 237 15.18 11.78 -8.57
CA ALA A 237 16.61 12.04 -8.79
C ALA A 237 16.90 13.54 -8.79
#